data_AF-A0A9J7KIQ0-F1
#
_entry.id   AF-A0A9J7KIQ0-F1
#
_cell.length_a   1.000
_cell.length_b   1.000
_cell.length_c   1.000
_cell.angle_alpha   90.00
_cell.angle_beta   90.00
_cell.angle_gamma   90.00
#
_symmetry.space_group_name_H-M   'P 1'
#
loop_
_entity.id
_entity.type
_entity.pdbx_description
1 polymer ?
#
loop_
_entity_poly.entity_id
_entity_poly.type
_entity_poly.pdbx_seq_one_letter_code
_entity_poly.pdbx_strand_id
1 'polypeptide(L)'
;MADTWNFPNFMRAVVRELSDSVTNSSYTGGRASKEPLDVEKCKSEWGLLVQTMRDLGLDVTVLPQDPERPDCLFVDDPCVVIGDTALITRPADETRRGEVSHVLVVWICFI
;
A
#
# COMPACT_ATOMS: atom_id res chain seq x y z
N MET A 1 -8.96 0.94 -35.79
CA MET A 1 -7.69 0.66 -35.13
C MET A 1 -7.63 1.62 -33.95
N ALA A 2 -7.90 1.11 -32.75
CA ALA A 2 -7.96 1.92 -31.53
C ALA A 2 -6.54 1.97 -30.95
N ASP A 3 -5.69 2.74 -31.62
CA ASP A 3 -4.25 2.73 -31.36
C ASP A 3 -3.91 4.01 -30.61
N THR A 4 -4.28 4.08 -29.33
CA THR A 4 -3.67 4.95 -28.29
C THR A 4 -4.49 4.89 -27.00
N TRP A 5 -4.39 3.78 -26.26
CA TRP A 5 -4.58 3.85 -24.82
C TRP A 5 -3.32 4.54 -24.24
N ASN A 6 -3.33 5.87 -24.19
CA ASN A 6 -2.23 6.62 -23.58
C ASN A 6 -2.41 6.59 -22.05
N PHE A 7 -1.91 5.52 -21.42
CA PHE A 7 -1.87 5.47 -19.96
C PHE A 7 -0.99 6.60 -19.43
N PRO A 8 -1.41 7.29 -18.36
CA PRO A 8 -0.60 8.33 -17.76
C PRO A 8 0.73 7.74 -17.27
N ASN A 9 1.80 8.52 -17.42
CA ASN A 9 3.07 8.16 -16.83
C ASN A 9 3.01 8.43 -15.32
N PHE A 10 3.26 7.40 -14.51
CA PHE A 10 3.29 7.54 -13.06
C PHE A 10 4.68 7.99 -12.63
N MET A 11 4.76 9.01 -11.78
CA MET A 11 6.04 9.57 -11.30
C MET A 11 6.30 9.32 -9.82
N ARG A 12 5.25 8.97 -9.07
CA ARG A 12 5.28 8.84 -7.61
C ARG A 12 4.61 7.55 -7.18
N ALA A 13 5.09 6.97 -6.11
CA ALA A 13 4.46 5.85 -5.43
C ALA A 13 4.44 6.10 -3.92
N VAL A 14 3.38 5.63 -3.27
CA VAL A 14 3.29 5.60 -1.81
C VAL A 14 3.26 4.14 -1.41
N VAL A 15 4.11 3.77 -0.46
CA VAL A 15 4.17 2.45 0.14
C VAL A 15 4.20 2.61 1.65
N ARG A 16 3.86 1.54 2.37
CA ARG A 16 3.99 1.51 3.83
C ARG A 16 4.81 0.30 4.26
N GLU A 17 5.63 0.50 5.29
CA GLU A 17 6.40 -0.58 5.89
C GLU A 17 5.51 -1.68 6.45
N LEU A 18 6.07 -2.90 6.47
CA LEU A 18 5.42 -4.06 7.06
C LEU A 18 5.19 -3.85 8.55
N SER A 19 3.96 -4.12 9.02
CA SER A 19 3.66 -4.07 10.44
C SER A 19 4.31 -5.22 11.20
N ASP A 20 4.81 -4.95 12.40
CA ASP A 20 5.28 -5.98 13.33
C ASP A 20 4.17 -6.99 13.69
N SER A 21 2.90 -6.57 13.59
CA SER A 21 1.74 -7.41 13.84
C SER A 21 1.17 -8.10 12.59
N VAL A 22 1.88 -8.09 11.45
CA VAL A 22 1.38 -8.64 10.16
C VAL A 22 0.92 -10.10 10.21
N THR A 23 1.42 -10.89 11.16
CA THR A 23 0.96 -12.27 11.38
C THR A 23 -0.51 -12.34 11.78
N ASN A 24 -1.06 -11.27 12.35
CA ASN A 24 -2.47 -11.10 12.71
C ASN A 24 -3.28 -10.40 11.60
N SER A 25 -2.76 -10.29 10.38
CA SER A 25 -3.49 -9.71 9.25
C SER A 25 -4.77 -10.49 8.97
N SER A 26 -5.78 -9.80 8.46
CA SER A 26 -7.03 -10.43 8.00
C SER A 26 -6.79 -11.43 6.85
N TYR A 27 -5.62 -11.37 6.21
CA TYR A 27 -5.20 -12.23 5.10
C TYR A 27 -4.49 -13.52 5.54
N THR A 28 -3.87 -13.61 6.73
CA THR A 28 -3.12 -14.81 7.16
C THR A 28 -4.00 -15.99 7.63
N GLY A 29 -5.27 -15.74 7.96
CA GLY A 29 -6.24 -16.76 8.38
C GLY A 29 -7.37 -17.07 7.39
N GLY A 30 -7.44 -16.34 6.28
CA GLY A 30 -8.51 -16.43 5.26
C GLY A 30 -8.14 -17.30 4.04
N ARG A 31 -8.60 -16.93 2.84
CA ARG A 31 -8.39 -17.66 1.56
C ARG A 31 -6.91 -17.90 1.15
N ALA A 32 -5.95 -17.38 1.91
CA ALA A 32 -4.53 -17.62 1.71
C ALA A 32 -4.09 -18.97 2.31
N SER A 33 -2.96 -19.49 1.87
CA SER A 33 -2.46 -20.84 2.16
C SER A 33 -2.51 -21.22 3.65
N LYS A 34 -2.66 -22.52 3.94
CA LYS A 34 -2.57 -23.09 5.31
C LYS A 34 -1.17 -22.97 5.95
N GLU A 35 -0.21 -22.40 5.25
CA GLU A 35 1.17 -22.28 5.70
C GLU A 35 1.36 -21.00 6.52
N PRO A 36 2.12 -21.05 7.63
CA PRO A 36 2.41 -19.87 8.42
C PRO A 36 3.17 -18.84 7.58
N LEU A 37 2.84 -17.55 7.77
CA LEU A 37 3.52 -16.44 7.10
C LEU A 37 4.99 -16.38 7.51
N ASP A 38 5.88 -16.45 6.52
CA ASP A 38 7.30 -16.17 6.70
C ASP A 38 7.52 -14.65 6.65
N VAL A 39 7.66 -14.05 7.84
CA VAL A 39 7.81 -12.60 8.01
C VAL A 39 9.12 -12.08 7.41
N GLU A 40 10.20 -12.85 7.51
CA GLU A 40 11.51 -12.40 7.00
C GLU A 40 11.55 -12.45 5.47
N LYS A 41 10.92 -13.47 4.89
CA LYS A 41 10.68 -13.50 3.44
C LYS A 41 9.79 -12.35 2.99
N CYS A 42 8.70 -12.07 3.72
CA CYS A 42 7.80 -10.95 3.41
C CYS A 42 8.52 -9.60 3.44
N LYS A 43 9.35 -9.34 4.45
CA LYS A 43 10.19 -8.12 4.52
C LYS A 43 11.16 -8.03 3.34
N SER A 44 11.77 -9.15 2.97
CA SER A 44 12.71 -9.22 1.84
C SER A 44 12.00 -8.91 0.50
N GLU A 45 10.82 -9.49 0.28
CA GLU A 45 10.00 -9.26 -0.91
C GLU A 45 9.48 -7.81 -0.97
N TRP A 46 9.05 -7.26 0.17
CA TRP A 46 8.66 -5.85 0.28
C TRP A 46 9.83 -4.92 -0.07
N GLY A 47 11.03 -5.19 0.46
CA GLY A 47 12.24 -4.42 0.14
C GLY A 47 12.57 -4.46 -1.37
N LEU A 48 12.42 -5.61 -2.00
CA LEU A 48 12.62 -5.78 -3.44
C LEU A 48 11.58 -5.00 -4.25
N LEU A 49 10.32 -5.00 -3.83
CA LEU A 49 9.25 -4.22 -4.46
C LEU A 49 9.58 -2.72 -4.43
N VAL A 50 9.95 -2.19 -3.26
CA VAL A 50 10.30 -0.78 -3.09
C VAL A 50 11.51 -0.40 -3.94
N GLN A 51 12.54 -1.26 -3.98
CA GLN A 51 13.71 -1.02 -4.81
C GLN A 51 13.35 -1.02 -6.30
N THR A 52 12.54 -1.98 -6.74
CA THR A 52 12.07 -2.06 -8.13
C THR A 52 11.32 -0.80 -8.54
N MET A 53 10.46 -0.26 -7.67
CA MET A 53 9.76 1.01 -7.94
C MET A 53 10.74 2.18 -8.13
N ARG A 54 11.78 2.26 -7.30
CA ARG A 54 12.84 3.29 -7.44
C ARG A 54 13.66 3.10 -8.72
N ASP A 55 14.00 1.87 -9.07
CA ASP A 55 14.76 1.53 -10.27
C ASP A 55 13.98 1.88 -11.55
N LEU A 56 12.64 1.83 -11.49
CA LEU A 56 11.74 2.29 -12.55
C LEU A 56 11.63 3.83 -12.63
N GLY A 57 12.29 4.57 -11.74
CA GLY A 57 12.32 6.04 -11.71
C GLY A 57 11.17 6.69 -10.94
N LEU A 58 10.43 5.93 -10.12
CA LEU A 58 9.37 6.49 -9.27
C LEU A 58 9.99 7.15 -8.04
N ASP A 59 9.45 8.31 -7.66
CA ASP A 59 9.67 8.90 -6.35
C ASP A 59 8.80 8.17 -5.31
N VAL A 60 9.44 7.33 -4.50
CA VAL A 60 8.77 6.42 -3.56
C VAL A 60 8.75 7.01 -2.16
N THR A 61 7.56 7.40 -1.71
CA THR A 61 7.30 7.78 -0.31
C THR A 61 7.02 6.54 0.53
N VAL A 62 7.85 6.31 1.53
CA VAL A 62 7.70 5.19 2.47
C VAL A 62 7.08 5.71 3.76
N LEU A 63 5.89 5.21 4.09
CA LEU A 63 5.23 5.46 5.35
C LEU A 63 5.72 4.51 6.44
N PRO A 64 5.86 4.99 7.70
CA PRO A 64 6.24 4.12 8.81
C PRO A 64 5.15 3.09 9.07
N GLN A 65 5.56 1.92 9.58
CA GLN A 65 4.64 0.87 9.97
C GLN A 65 3.63 1.32 11.05
N ASP A 66 2.54 0.57 11.18
CA ASP A 66 1.52 0.76 12.21
C ASP A 66 1.31 -0.54 12.99
N PRO A 67 1.87 -0.66 14.21
CA PRO A 67 1.73 -1.88 15.00
C PRO A 67 0.27 -2.20 15.38
N GLU A 68 -0.60 -1.19 15.46
CA GLU A 68 -2.02 -1.36 15.78
C GLU A 68 -2.85 -1.84 14.58
N ARG A 69 -2.27 -1.81 13.37
CA ARG A 69 -2.96 -2.14 12.11
C ARG A 69 -2.13 -3.14 11.31
N PRO A 70 -2.39 -4.45 11.44
CA PRO A 70 -1.57 -5.49 10.82
C PRO A 70 -1.62 -5.44 9.28
N ASP A 71 -2.70 -4.89 8.72
CA ASP A 71 -2.95 -4.77 7.29
C ASP A 71 -2.48 -3.44 6.68
N CYS A 72 -1.77 -2.59 7.45
CA CYS A 72 -1.42 -1.24 7.02
C CYS A 72 -0.52 -1.17 5.77
N LEU A 73 0.13 -2.26 5.38
CA LEU A 73 0.94 -2.34 4.16
C LEU A 73 0.12 -2.11 2.88
N PHE A 74 -1.19 -2.40 2.91
CA PHE A 74 -2.09 -2.32 1.75
C PHE A 74 -2.68 -0.91 1.62
N VAL A 75 -1.84 0.02 1.17
CA VAL A 75 -2.18 1.45 1.04
C VAL A 75 -3.12 1.77 -0.14
N ASP A 76 -3.42 0.81 -1.01
CA ASP A 76 -4.33 0.96 -2.15
C ASP A 76 -5.81 0.94 -1.74
N ASP A 77 -6.16 0.20 -0.70
CA ASP A 77 -7.53 0.15 -0.19
C ASP A 77 -8.05 1.51 0.32
N PRO A 78 -7.32 2.28 1.16
CA PRO A 78 -7.83 3.54 1.72
C PRO A 78 -7.87 4.72 0.73
N CYS A 79 -7.23 4.63 -0.45
CA CYS A 79 -7.15 5.77 -1.37
C CYS A 79 -7.05 5.36 -2.84
N VAL A 80 -7.91 5.95 -3.67
CA VAL A 80 -7.86 5.83 -5.13
C VAL A 80 -7.46 7.15 -5.75
N VAL A 81 -6.47 7.13 -6.64
CA VAL A 81 -5.87 8.32 -7.23
C VAL A 81 -6.12 8.36 -8.73
N ILE A 82 -6.67 9.46 -9.22
CA ILE A 82 -6.86 9.71 -10.66
C ILE A 82 -6.47 11.15 -10.96
N GLY A 83 -5.39 11.34 -11.71
CA GLY A 83 -4.88 12.66 -12.05
C GLY A 83 -4.40 13.42 -10.82
N ASP A 84 -5.01 14.57 -10.56
CA ASP A 84 -4.76 15.45 -9.41
C ASP A 84 -5.72 15.19 -8.23
N THR A 85 -6.61 14.20 -8.37
CA THR A 85 -7.67 13.93 -7.41
C THR A 85 -7.45 12.61 -6.69
N ALA A 86 -7.51 12.64 -5.36
CA ALA A 86 -7.53 11.47 -4.51
C ALA A 86 -8.89 11.27 -3.85
N LEU A 87 -9.51 10.13 -4.12
CA LEU A 87 -10.70 9.66 -3.43
C LEU A 87 -10.27 8.85 -2.20
N ILE A 88 -10.57 9.40 -1.04
CA ILE A 88 -10.44 8.67 0.22
C ILE A 88 -11.60 7.69 0.35
N THR A 89 -11.27 6.41 0.48
CA THR A 89 -12.28 5.36 0.58
C THR A 89 -12.73 5.17 2.03
N ARG A 90 -13.71 4.28 2.19
CA ARG A 90 -14.08 3.74 3.50
C ARG A 90 -13.89 2.22 3.43
N PRO A 91 -12.76 1.68 3.92
CA PRO A 91 -12.49 0.25 3.93
C PRO A 91 -13.67 -0.56 4.50
N ALA A 92 -13.93 -1.71 3.88
CA ALA A 92 -15.03 -2.58 4.27
C ALA A 92 -14.80 -3.18 5.66
N ASP A 93 -13.56 -3.62 5.92
CA ASP A 93 -13.12 -4.05 7.25
C ASP A 93 -13.04 -2.83 8.19
N GLU A 94 -13.76 -2.90 9.30
CA GLU A 94 -13.83 -1.81 10.26
C GLU A 94 -12.49 -1.53 10.95
N THR A 95 -11.67 -2.57 11.12
CA THR A 95 -10.33 -2.47 11.72
C THR A 95 -9.39 -1.61 10.87
N ARG A 96 -9.62 -1.61 9.56
CA ARG A 96 -8.80 -0.90 8.56
C ARG A 96 -9.24 0.54 8.31
N ARG A 97 -10.41 0.96 8.81
CA ARG A 97 -10.89 2.35 8.61
C ARG A 97 -9.96 3.41 9.21
N GLY A 98 -9.16 3.04 10.21
CA GLY A 98 -8.16 3.93 10.78
C GLY A 98 -6.92 4.15 9.91
N GLU A 99 -6.70 3.35 8.86
CA GLU A 99 -5.57 3.52 7.93
C GLU A 99 -5.70 4.81 7.09
N VAL A 100 -6.94 5.22 6.85
CA VAL A 100 -7.31 6.40 6.05
C VAL A 100 -6.62 7.68 6.52
N SER A 101 -6.47 7.87 7.84
CA SER A 101 -5.86 9.08 8.41
C SER A 101 -4.41 9.26 8.00
N HIS A 102 -3.67 8.16 7.78
CA HIS A 102 -2.25 8.21 7.42
C HIS A 102 -2.06 8.52 5.94
N VAL A 103 -2.93 7.97 5.08
CA VAL A 103 -2.88 8.21 3.63
C VAL A 103 -3.37 9.62 3.27
N LEU A 104 -4.33 10.16 4.04
CA LEU A 104 -4.76 11.56 3.96
C LEU A 104 -3.60 12.55 4.15
N VAL A 105 -2.75 12.33 5.17
CA VAL A 105 -1.64 13.26 5.49
C VAL A 105 -0.62 13.32 4.35
N VAL A 106 -0.33 12.17 3.73
CA VAL A 106 0.58 12.09 2.59
C VAL A 106 0.00 12.86 1.41
N TRP A 107 -1.25 12.61 1.06
CA TRP A 107 -1.90 13.24 -0.08
C TRP A 107 -2.02 14.77 0.04
N ILE A 108 -2.35 15.29 1.22
CA ILE A 108 -2.44 16.74 1.46
C ILE A 108 -1.08 17.43 1.24
N CYS A 109 0.04 16.76 1.53
CA CYS A 109 1.37 17.30 1.28
C CYS A 109 1.80 17.23 -0.21
N PHE A 110 1.04 16.55 -1.07
CA PHE A 110 1.41 16.27 -2.47
C PHE A 110 0.55 16.97 -3.52
N ILE A 111 -0.45 17.75 -3.09
CA ILE A 111 -1.22 18.74 -3.87
C ILE A 111 -0.61 20.12 -3.61
#